data_AF-A0A350YNF4-F1
#
_entry.id   AF-A0A350YNF4-F1
#
_cell.length_a   1.000
_cell.length_b   1.000
_cell.length_c   1.000
_cell.angle_alpha   90.00
_cell.angle_beta   90.00
_cell.angle_gamma   90.00
#
_symmetry.space_group_name_H-M   'P 1'
#
loop_
_entity.id
_entity.type
_entity.pdbx_description
1 polymer ?
#
loop_
_entity_poly.entity_id
_entity_poly.type
_entity_poly.pdbx_seq_one_letter_code
_entity_poly.pdbx_strand_id
1 'polypeptide(L)' 'MKSDGENRKVGKTKVCFVCNRLLEESSFKMNPVVMKPICPNCSGTSQEKQKEEDLLDSLADGLICGCI' A
#
# COMPACT_ATOMS: atom_id res chain seq x y z
N MET A 1 -23.59 34.85 -5.01
CA MET A 1 -22.15 34.70 -4.77
C MET A 1 -21.86 33.25 -4.43
N LYS A 2 -20.91 32.65 -5.17
CA LYS A 2 -20.17 31.40 -4.93
C LYS A 2 -20.97 30.11 -4.68
N SER A 3 -21.12 29.32 -5.74
CA SER A 3 -21.27 27.87 -5.64
C SER A 3 -19.97 27.27 -6.16
N ASP A 4 -19.02 27.06 -5.25
CA ASP A 4 -17.78 26.33 -5.49
C ASP A 4 -18.15 24.85 -5.73
N GLY A 5 -18.28 24.47 -7.00
CA GLY A 5 -18.44 23.09 -7.43
C GLY A 5 -17.11 22.34 -7.26
N GLU A 6 -16.93 21.67 -6.13
CA GLU A 6 -15.79 20.79 -5.89
C GLU A 6 -15.93 19.54 -6.77
N ASN A 7 -15.33 19.59 -7.96
CA ASN A 7 -15.18 18.47 -8.89
C ASN A 7 -14.25 17.41 -8.27
N ARG A 8 -14.78 16.59 -7.37
CA ARG A 8 -14.03 15.48 -6.77
C ARG A 8 -13.98 14.30 -7.74
N LYS A 9 -13.05 14.35 -8.68
CA LYS A 9 -12.46 13.13 -9.24
C LYS A 9 -11.65 12.48 -8.12
N VAL A 10 -12.31 11.69 -7.26
CA VAL A 10 -11.61 10.82 -6.32
C VAL A 10 -10.99 9.68 -7.14
N GLY A 11 -9.90 9.99 -7.85
CA GLY A 11 -9.02 8.97 -8.40
C GLY A 11 -8.56 8.10 -7.24
N LYS A 12 -8.60 6.78 -7.40
CA LYS A 12 -8.25 5.84 -6.32
C LYS A 12 -6.73 5.91 -6.12
N THR A 13 -6.28 6.87 -5.32
CA THR A 13 -4.88 6.95 -4.93
C THR A 13 -4.59 5.82 -3.96
N LYS A 14 -3.52 5.08 -4.24
CA LYS A 14 -2.98 4.05 -3.33
C LYS A 14 -1.77 4.63 -2.61
N VAL A 15 -1.36 3.99 -1.53
CA VAL A 15 -0.20 4.42 -0.75
C VAL A 15 0.84 3.32 -0.80
N CYS A 16 2.08 3.66 -1.17
CA CYS A 16 3.18 2.71 -1.18
C CYS A 16 3.37 2.10 0.20
N PHE A 17 3.39 0.77 0.32
CA PHE A 17 3.55 0.13 1.63
C PHE A 17 4.95 0.29 2.23
N VAL A 18 5.95 0.64 1.41
CA VAL A 18 7.34 0.82 1.84
C VAL A 18 7.61 2.25 2.29
N CYS A 19 7.31 3.23 1.43
CA CYS A 19 7.66 4.64 1.64
C CYS A 19 6.46 5.54 1.94
N ASN A 20 5.26 4.99 2.07
CA ASN A 20 4.01 5.69 2.37
C ASN A 20 3.67 6.86 1.43
N ARG A 21 4.28 6.88 0.23
CA ARG A 21 3.99 7.88 -0.80
C ARG A 21 2.67 7.59 -1.48
N LEU A 22 1.91 8.64 -1.78
CA LEU A 22 0.72 8.58 -2.64
C LEU A 22 1.12 8.13 -4.05
N LEU A 23 0.42 7.12 -4.56
CA LEU A 23 0.59 6.53 -5.87
C LEU A 23 -0.66 6.77 -6.69
N GLU A 24 -0.46 7.22 -7.92
CA GLU A 24 -1.51 7.36 -8.91
C GLU A 24 -1.93 5.98 -9.42
N GLU A 25 -3.19 5.85 -9.84
CA GLU A 25 -3.82 4.58 -10.24
C GLU A 25 -3.03 3.84 -11.34
N SER A 26 -2.30 4.56 -12.18
CA SER A 26 -1.50 4.03 -13.28
C SER A 26 0.00 3.85 -12.96
N SER A 27 0.46 4.28 -11.78
CA SER A 27 1.87 4.46 -11.44
C SER A 27 2.35 3.60 -10.26
N PHE A 28 1.60 2.55 -9.90
CA PHE A 28 2.00 1.55 -8.91
C PHE A 28 1.94 0.13 -9.45
N LYS A 29 2.68 -0.76 -8.81
CA LYS A 29 2.59 -2.21 -9.00
C LYS A 29 2.05 -2.84 -7.72
N MET A 30 1.41 -4.00 -7.82
CA MET A 30 1.07 -4.78 -6.65
C MET A 30 2.22 -5.74 -6.38
N ASN A 31 2.72 -5.74 -5.15
CA ASN A 31 3.74 -6.70 -4.75
C ASN A 31 3.12 -8.10 -4.65
N PRO A 32 3.64 -9.14 -5.33
CA PRO A 32 3.04 -10.48 -5.33
C PRO A 32 3.08 -11.20 -3.98
N VAL A 33 4.00 -10.84 -3.07
CA VAL A 33 4.16 -11.55 -1.79
C VAL A 33 3.13 -11.08 -0.76
N VAL A 34 3.03 -9.78 -0.52
CA VAL A 34 2.10 -9.21 0.48
C VAL A 34 0.83 -8.60 -0.11
N MET A 35 0.67 -8.66 -1.44
CA MET A 35 -0.46 -8.08 -2.18
C MET A 35 -0.75 -6.61 -1.83
N LYS A 36 0.31 -5.83 -1.57
CA LYS A 36 0.23 -4.40 -1.27
C LYS A 36 0.74 -3.54 -2.44
N PRO A 37 0.18 -2.33 -2.63
CA PRO A 37 0.65 -1.40 -3.65
C PRO A 37 2.07 -0.89 -3.33
N ILE A 38 2.95 -0.93 -4.33
CA ILE A 38 4.34 -0.49 -4.26
C ILE A 38 4.66 0.45 -5.43
N CYS A 39 5.46 1.47 -5.14
CA CYS A 39 5.94 2.41 -6.15
C CYS A 39 7.14 1.82 -6.92
N PRO A 40 7.37 2.26 -8.18
CA PRO A 40 8.49 1.77 -8.98
C PRO A 40 9.87 2.05 -8.37
N ASN A 41 9.98 3.03 -7.47
CA ASN A 41 11.24 3.34 -6.77
C ASN A 41 11.55 2.36 -5.62
N CYS A 42 10.52 1.77 -5.01
CA CYS A 42 10.68 0.79 -3.94
C CYS A 42 10.66 -0.65 -4.47
N SER A 43 10.05 -0.89 -5.64
CA SER A 43 10.00 -2.20 -6.26
C SER A 43 11.41 -2.69 -6.67
N GLY A 44 11.73 -3.93 -6.32
CA GLY A 44 13.02 -4.58 -6.49
C GLY A 44 14.09 -4.17 -5.48
N THR A 45 13.75 -3.43 -4.42
CA THR A 45 14.74 -2.93 -3.46
C THR A 45 14.83 -3.79 -2.21
N SER A 46 15.95 -3.71 -1.47
CA SER A 46 16.08 -4.39 -0.18
C SER A 46 15.05 -3.91 0.86
N GLN A 47 14.57 -2.66 0.74
CA GLN A 47 13.52 -2.13 1.61
C GLN A 47 12.16 -2.79 1.35
N GLU A 48 11.86 -3.16 0.09
CA GLU A 48 10.67 -3.96 -0.22
C GLU A 48 10.73 -5.27 0.52
N LYS A 49 11.80 -6.06 0.34
CA LYS A 49 11.98 -7.36 1.02
C LYS A 49 11.83 -7.26 2.53
N GLN A 50 12.52 -6.31 3.16
CA GLN A 50 12.44 -6.16 4.60
C GLN A 50 11.03 -5.83 5.07
N LYS A 51 10.27 -5.03 4.31
CA LYS A 51 8.87 -4.72 4.61
C LYS A 51 7.92 -5.87 4.29
N GLU A 52 8.23 -6.70 3.30
CA GLU A 52 7.48 -7.93 3.02
C GLU A 52 7.56 -8.88 4.21
N GLU A 53 8.77 -9.12 4.72
CA GLU A 53 9.00 -9.99 5.89
C GLU A 53 8.33 -9.43 7.15
N ASP A 54 8.49 -8.14 7.44
CA ASP A 54 7.84 -7.43 8.57
C ASP A 54 6.30 -7.58 8.55
N LEU A 55 5.70 -7.44 7.35
CA LEU A 55 4.26 -7.61 7.16
C LEU A 55 3.82 -9.07 7.30
N LEU A 56 4.58 -10.02 6.74
CA LEU A 56 4.28 -11.44 6.83
C LEU A 56 4.40 -11.95 8.26
N ASP A 57 5.41 -11.51 9.00
CA ASP A 57 5.64 -11.84 10.40
C ASP A 57 4.51 -11.28 11.28
N SER A 58 4.13 -10.01 11.05
CA SER A 58 2.97 -9.40 11.72
C SER A 58 1.64 -10.11 11.42
N LEU A 59 1.46 -10.62 10.19
CA LEU A 59 0.27 -11.40 9.82
C LEU A 59 0.28 -12.80 10.46
N ALA A 60 1.46 -13.39 10.66
CA ALA A 60 1.61 -14.68 11.32
C ALA A 60 1.34 -14.58 12.83
N ASP A 61 1.80 -13.51 13.49
CA ASP A 61 1.54 -13.27 14.92
C ASP A 61 0.04 -13.00 15.19
N GLY A 62 -0.64 -12.34 14.25
CA GLY A 62 -2.09 -12.10 14.29
C GLY A 62 -2.97 -13.32 13.98
N LEU A 63 -2.39 -14.48 13.64
CA LEU A 63 -3.13 -15.72 13.38
C LEU A 63 -3.42 -16.53 14.67
N ILE A 64 -3.20 -15.95 15.85
CA ILE A 64 -3.85 -16.42 17.08
C ILE A 64 -5.24 -15.78 17.13
N CYS A 65 -6.14 -16.26 16.27
CA CYS A 65 -7.56 -16.15 16.55
C CYS A 65 -7.82 -17.07 17.74
N GLY A 66 -7.68 -16.52 18.95
CA GLY A 66 -8.11 -17.14 20.18
C GLY A 66 -9.62 -17.36 20.14
N CYS A 67 -10.03 -18.41 19.44
CA CYS A 67 -11.33 -19.04 19.62
C CYS A 67 -11.19 -20.00 20.81
N ILE A 68 -11.38 -19.49 22.03
CA ILE A 68 -11.81 -20.31 23.15
C ILE A 68 -12.98 -19.65 23.87
#